data_AF-A0A147KLY4-F1
#
_entry.id   AF-A0A147KLY4-F1
#
_cell.length_a   1.000
_cell.length_b   1.000
_cell.length_c   1.000
_cell.angle_alpha   90.00
_cell.angle_beta   90.00
_cell.angle_gamma   90.00
#
_symmetry.space_group_name_H-M   'P 1'
#
loop_
_entity.id
_entity.type
_entity.pdbx_description
1 polymer ?
#
loop_
_entity_poly.entity_id
_entity_poly.type
_entity_poly.pdbx_seq_one_letter_code
_entity_poly.pdbx_strand_id
1 'polypeptide(L)' 'MDDPHVYLHDAVALAEIDLYTDVLAAVSEADAPLTTEELDRVLGLLPPAAVPSRPVSCARSARPGAPGLPV' A
#
# COMPACT_ATOMS: atom_id res chain seq x y z
N MET A 1 34.16 -18.53 12.36
CA MET A 1 34.59 -17.22 11.82
C MET A 1 33.53 -16.86 10.82
N ASP A 2 32.44 -16.29 11.30
CA ASP A 2 31.36 -15.84 10.44
C ASP A 2 31.88 -14.69 9.58
N ASP A 3 31.68 -14.80 8.27
CA ASP A 3 32.12 -13.78 7.32
C ASP A 3 31.18 -12.57 7.44
N PRO A 4 31.68 -11.38 7.82
CA PRO A 4 30.86 -10.21 8.06
C PRO A 4 30.15 -9.70 6.80
N HIS A 5 30.61 -10.08 5.59
CA HIS A 5 29.90 -9.73 4.36
C HIS A 5 28.60 -10.53 4.22
N VAL A 6 28.50 -11.75 4.76
CA VAL A 6 27.28 -12.56 4.68
C VAL A 6 26.10 -11.86 5.39
N TYR A 7 26.31 -11.31 6.58
CA TYR A 7 25.25 -10.59 7.30
C TYR A 7 24.87 -9.26 6.65
N LEU A 8 25.83 -8.57 6.03
CA LEU A 8 25.54 -7.36 5.25
C LEU A 8 24.73 -7.69 3.99
N HIS A 9 25.08 -8.79 3.30
CA HIS A 9 24.32 -9.29 2.17
C HIS A 9 22.91 -9.74 2.57
N ASP A 10 22.77 -10.38 3.74
CA ASP A 10 21.47 -10.78 4.27
C ASP A 10 20.59 -9.56 4.58
N ALA A 11 21.14 -8.52 5.21
CA ALA A 11 20.40 -7.29 5.49
C ALA A 11 19.91 -6.58 4.21
N VAL A 12 20.74 -6.55 3.16
CA VAL A 12 20.36 -5.99 1.84
C VAL A 12 19.29 -6.86 1.18
N ALA A 13 19.47 -8.18 1.17
CA ALA A 13 18.51 -9.10 0.57
C ALA A 13 17.13 -9.05 1.28
N LEU A 14 17.12 -8.94 2.60
CA LEU A 14 15.89 -8.77 3.37
C LEU A 14 15.20 -7.44 3.06
N ALA A 15 15.95 -6.34 2.96
CA ALA A 15 15.40 -5.05 2.57
C ALA A 15 14.81 -5.07 1.14
N GLU A 16 15.43 -5.80 0.22
CA GLU A 16 14.88 -6.01 -1.13
C GLU A 16 13.59 -6.85 -1.12
N ILE A 17 13.48 -7.85 -0.24
CA ILE A 17 12.24 -8.64 -0.06
C ILE A 17 11.11 -7.76 0.46
N ASP A 18 11.37 -6.92 1.46
CA ASP A 18 10.39 -5.97 2.00
C ASP A 18 9.92 -5.02 0.89
N LEU A 19 10.85 -4.47 0.11
CA LEU A 19 10.55 -3.61 -1.04
C LEU A 19 9.66 -4.30 -2.09
N TYR A 20 9.96 -5.54 -2.47
CA TYR A 20 9.13 -6.27 -3.42
C TYR A 20 7.74 -6.60 -2.85
N THR A 21 7.66 -6.86 -1.54
CA THR A 21 6.38 -7.09 -0.87
C THR A 21 5.50 -5.84 -0.94
N ASP A 22 6.07 -4.66 -0.72
CA ASP A 22 5.37 -3.38 -0.83
C ASP A 22 4.87 -3.11 -2.26
N VAL A 23 5.70 -3.42 -3.27
CA VAL A 23 5.30 -3.32 -4.69
C VAL A 23 4.14 -4.27 -5.00
N LEU A 24 4.21 -5.53 -4.56
CA LEU A 24 3.15 -6.50 -4.79
C LEU A 24 1.84 -6.13 -4.08
N ALA A 25 1.93 -5.55 -2.88
CA ALA A 25 0.77 -5.01 -2.18
C ALA A 25 0.12 -3.88 -2.97
N ALA A 26 0.90 -2.89 -3.43
CA ALA A 26 0.39 -1.78 -4.25
C ALA A 26 -0.28 -2.26 -5.55
N VAL A 27 0.31 -3.25 -6.23
CA VAL A 27 -0.29 -3.88 -7.42
C VAL A 27 -1.61 -4.58 -7.08
N SER A 28 -1.70 -5.23 -5.92
CA SER A 28 -2.90 -5.95 -5.49
C SER A 28 -4.05 -5.02 -5.12
N GLU A 29 -3.75 -3.80 -4.68
CA GLU A 29 -4.75 -2.78 -4.34
C GLU A 29 -5.19 -1.95 -5.55
N ALA A 30 -4.40 -1.92 -6.63
CA ALA A 30 -4.71 -1.15 -7.82
C ALA A 30 -5.75 -1.85 -8.71
N ASP A 31 -6.72 -1.07 -9.21
CA ASP A 31 -7.72 -1.55 -10.17
C ASP A 31 -7.16 -1.75 -11.59
N ALA A 32 -5.93 -1.30 -11.84
CA ALA A 32 -5.23 -1.34 -13.13
C ALA A 32 -3.71 -1.46 -12.91
N PRO A 33 -2.90 -1.77 -13.95
CA PRO A 33 -1.45 -1.76 -13.84
C PRO A 33 -0.92 -0.40 -13.35
N LEU A 34 0.06 -0.42 -12.45
CA LEU A 34 0.67 0.81 -11.91
C LEU A 34 1.33 1.61 -13.02
N THR A 35 1.18 2.95 -12.97
CA THR A 35 1.98 3.85 -13.80
C THR A 35 3.41 3.92 -13.28
N THR A 36 4.33 4.42 -14.11
CA THR A 36 5.72 4.63 -13.69
C THR A 36 5.83 5.55 -12.48
N GLU A 37 5.04 6.62 -12.42
CA GLU A 37 5.03 7.55 -11.30
C GLU A 37 4.48 6.93 -10.00
N GLU A 38 3.53 5.99 -10.12
CA GLU A 38 3.00 5.25 -8.98
C GLU A 38 4.02 4.24 -8.47
N LEU A 39 4.69 3.53 -9.38
CA LEU A 39 5.80 2.65 -9.05
C LEU A 39 6.95 3.41 -8.39
N ASP A 40 7.36 4.55 -8.94
CA ASP A 40 8.42 5.40 -8.38
C ASP A 40 8.08 5.89 -6.97
N ARG A 41 6.79 6.11 -6.67
CA ARG A 41 6.35 6.46 -5.32
C ARG A 41 6.47 5.28 -4.35
N VAL A 42 6.08 4.07 -4.76
CA VAL A 42 6.22 2.86 -3.94
C VAL A 42 7.69 2.52 -3.70
N LEU A 43 8.54 2.73 -4.72
CA LEU A 43 9.99 2.57 -4.62
C LEU A 43 10.67 3.69 -3.80
N GLY A 44 9.93 4.71 -3.36
CA GLY A 44 10.48 5.85 -2.61
C GLY A 44 11.40 6.77 -3.42
N LEU A 45 11.34 6.71 -4.75
CA LEU A 45 12.15 7.53 -5.67
C LEU A 45 11.64 8.96 -5.79
N LEU A 46 10.35 9.17 -5.47
CA LEU A 46 9.74 10.49 -5.38
C LEU A 46 9.68 10.93 -3.90
N PRO A 47 9.92 12.22 -3.61
CA PRO A 47 9.68 12.74 -2.28
C PRO A 47 8.21 12.49 -1.89
N PRO A 48 7.92 12.18 -0.61
CA PRO A 48 6.55 11.96 -0.18
C PRO A 48 5.74 13.19 -0.55
N ALA A 49 4.69 12.99 -1.36
CA ALA A 49 3.78 14.08 -1.68
C ALA A 49 3.27 14.63 -0.35
N ALA A 50 3.38 15.94 -0.14
CA ALA A 50 2.80 16.59 1.03
C ALA A 50 1.31 16.25 1.03
N VAL A 51 0.89 15.35 1.92
CA VAL A 51 -0.49 14.88 1.96
C VAL A 51 -1.33 16.05 2.47
N PRO A 52 -2.20 16.69 1.67
CA PRO A 52 -3.23 17.53 2.27
C PRO A 52 -4.11 16.60 3.10
N SER A 53 -4.23 16.88 4.39
CA SER A 53 -5.10 16.16 5.31
C SER A 53 -6.54 16.27 4.84
N ARG A 54 -6.97 15.32 4.00
CA ARG A 54 -8.33 15.24 3.53
C ARG A 54 -9.15 14.63 4.66
N PRO A 55 -10.17 15.32 5.21
CA PRO A 55 -10.98 14.75 6.27
C PRO A 55 -11.65 13.48 5.73
N VAL A 56 -11.48 12.39 6.48
CA VAL A 56 -12.13 11.11 6.21
C VAL A 56 -13.64 11.34 6.31
N SER A 57 -14.28 11.58 5.16
CA SER A 57 -15.72 11.64 5.06
C SER A 57 -16.25 10.22 5.23
N CYS A 58 -16.61 9.89 6.47
CA CYS A 58 -17.31 8.66 6.83
C CYS A 58 -18.72 8.70 6.24
N ALA A 59 -18.87 8.33 4.98
CA ALA A 59 -20.18 8.05 4.39
C ALA A 59 -20.57 6.61 4.78
N ARG A 60 -21.08 6.43 6.01
CA ARG A 60 -21.95 5.28 6.29
C ARG A 60 -23.18 5.44 5.41
N SER A 61 -23.21 4.74 4.29
CA SER A 61 -24.42 4.60 3.47
C SER A 61 -25.47 3.90 4.32
N ALA A 62 -26.34 4.68 4.95
CA ALA A 62 -27.53 4.20 5.60
C ALA A 62 -28.42 3.57 4.52
N ARG A 63 -28.67 2.26 4.62
CA ARG A 63 -29.71 1.63 3.80
C ARG A 63 -31.06 2.25 4.20
N PRO A 64 -31.83 2.84 3.27
CA PRO A 64 -33.18 3.31 3.57
C PRO A 64 -34.08 2.11 3.86
N GLY A 65 -34.93 2.26 4.87
CA GLY A 65 -35.71 1.20 5.50
C GLY A 65 -36.64 0.45 4.56
N ALA A 66 -36.82 -0.84 4.84
CA ALA A 66 -37.93 -1.62 4.30
C ALA A 66 -39.18 -1.35 5.17
N PRO A 67 -40.34 -1.00 4.57
CA PRO A 67 -41.60 -0.90 5.30
C PRO A 67 -42.11 -2.31 5.66
N GLY A 68 -42.59 -2.44 6.90
CA GLY A 68 -43.14 -3.69 7.44
C GLY A 68 -44.43 -4.13 6.75
N LEU A 69 -44.60 -5.44 6.65
CA LEU A 69 -45.87 -6.10 6.30
C LEU A 69 -46.45 -6.73 7.58
N PRO A 70 -47.68 -6.42 7.98
CA PRO A 70 -48.38 -7.16 9.04
C PRO A 70 -49.16 -8.35 8.46
N VAL A 71 -49.15 -9.47 9.20
CA VAL A 71 -50.22 -10.49 9.22
C VAL A 71 -50.83 -10.46 10.62
#